data_AF-A0ABD0J522-F1
#
_entry.id   AF-A0ABD0J522-F1
#
_cell.length_a   1.000
_cell.length_b   1.000
_cell.length_c   1.000
_cell.angle_alpha   90.00
_cell.angle_beta   90.00
_cell.angle_gamma   90.00
#
_symmetry.space_group_name_H-M   'P 1'
#
loop_
_entity.id
_entity.type
_entity.pdbx_description
1 polymer ?
#
loop_
_entity_poly.entity_id
_entity_poly.type
_entity_poly.pdbx_seq_one_letter_code
_entity_poly.pdbx_strand_id
1 'polypeptide(L)'
;MLRLDVLEANLYAARLVRDHGYDVLDLHFYFRGLLELRVQDGIHWCAYAHRRITNILLKHVSNAWGFPSPPIGEITGRPLTNMNSPAARHLAWKRRPLQILL
;
A
#
# COMPACT_ATOMS: atom_id res chain seq x y z
N MET A 1 -0.80 20.49 7.08
CA MET A 1 0.26 20.80 8.06
C MET A 1 0.62 19.52 8.81
N LEU A 2 1.90 19.24 9.03
CA LEU A 2 2.33 18.13 9.89
C LEU A 2 2.27 18.61 11.34
N ARG A 3 1.57 17.89 12.21
CA ARG A 3 1.55 18.23 13.63
C ARG A 3 2.65 17.45 14.35
N LEU A 4 3.44 18.16 15.16
CA LEU A 4 4.59 17.57 15.87
C LEU A 4 4.15 16.48 16.84
N ASP A 5 3.06 16.71 17.58
CA ASP A 5 2.47 15.74 18.50
C ASP A 5 2.08 14.42 17.81
N VAL A 6 1.47 14.49 16.64
CA VAL A 6 1.13 13.31 15.83
C VAL A 6 2.39 12.59 15.35
N LEU A 7 3.43 13.32 14.95
CA LEU A 7 4.70 12.73 14.53
C LEU A 7 5.39 12.00 15.68
N GLU A 8 5.48 12.62 16.85
CA GLU A 8 6.11 12.05 18.04
C GLU A 8 5.35 10.82 18.51
N ALA A 9 4.01 10.88 18.57
CA ALA A 9 3.18 9.75 18.96
C ALA A 9 3.35 8.54 18.04
N ASN A 10 3.32 8.75 16.71
CA ASN A 10 3.51 7.66 15.74
C ASN A 10 4.93 7.08 15.81
N LEU A 11 5.96 7.92 15.93
CA LEU A 11 7.35 7.47 16.05
C LEU A 11 7.56 6.66 17.33
N TYR A 12 7.01 7.12 18.46
CA TYR A 12 7.07 6.42 19.73
C TYR A 12 6.35 5.07 19.65
N ALA A 13 5.11 5.04 19.15
CA ALA A 13 4.33 3.81 19.01
C ALA A 13 5.04 2.79 18.11
N ALA A 14 5.54 3.21 16.95
CA ALA A 14 6.24 2.33 16.02
C ALA A 14 7.53 1.73 16.64
N ARG A 15 8.27 2.52 17.44
CA ARG A 15 9.44 2.03 18.18
C ARG A 15 9.03 1.03 19.25
N LEU A 16 8.07 1.39 20.11
CA LEU A 16 7.61 0.55 21.20
C LEU A 16 7.15 -0.83 20.70
N VAL A 17 6.32 -0.86 19.65
CA VAL A 17 5.81 -2.12 19.09
C VAL A 17 6.93 -2.96 18.47
N ARG A 18 7.88 -2.34 17.77
CA ARG A 18 9.05 -3.04 17.22
C ARG A 18 9.97 -3.59 18.32
N ASP A 19 10.18 -2.82 19.40
CA ASP A 19 11.02 -3.24 20.53
C ASP A 19 10.42 -4.46 21.27
N HIS A 20 9.11 -4.71 21.10
CA HIS A 20 8.42 -5.92 21.59
C HIS A 20 8.41 -7.07 20.57
N GLY A 21 9.17 -6.98 19.47
CA GLY A 21 9.36 -8.08 18.52
C GLY A 21 8.26 -8.23 17.47
N TYR A 22 7.35 -7.26 17.35
CA TYR A 22 6.33 -7.25 16.30
C TYR A 22 6.88 -6.70 14.97
N ASP A 23 6.35 -7.21 13.86
CA ASP A 23 6.56 -6.61 12.54
C ASP A 23 5.70 -5.35 12.41
N VAL A 24 6.32 -4.24 12.00
CA VAL A 24 5.70 -2.90 12.03
C VAL A 24 5.81 -2.22 10.68
N LEU A 25 4.65 -1.85 10.13
CA LEU A 25 4.52 -0.96 8.99
C LEU A 25 4.05 0.44 9.42
N ASP A 26 4.99 1.38 9.55
CA ASP A 26 4.69 2.77 9.91
C ASP A 26 4.24 3.59 8.69
N LEU A 27 2.93 3.62 8.42
CA LEU A 27 2.36 4.43 7.35
C LEU A 27 2.55 5.95 7.56
N HIS A 28 2.63 6.42 8.82
CA HIS A 28 2.88 7.82 9.09
C HIS A 28 4.28 8.22 8.58
N PHE A 29 5.31 7.37 8.78
CA PHE A 29 6.64 7.57 8.22
C PHE A 29 6.62 7.70 6.69
N TYR A 30 5.89 6.82 5.98
CA TYR A 30 5.82 6.83 4.51
C TYR A 30 5.08 8.04 3.93
N PHE A 31 4.09 8.59 4.66
CA PHE A 31 3.19 9.61 4.14
C PHE A 31 3.36 11.00 4.79
N ARG A 32 4.22 11.17 5.80
CA ARG A 32 4.44 12.47 6.47
C ARG A 32 4.88 13.60 5.53
N GLY A 33 5.49 13.26 4.40
CA GLY A 33 5.92 14.21 3.36
C GLY A 33 4.95 14.36 2.19
N LEU A 34 3.79 13.71 2.23
CA LEU A 34 2.80 13.66 1.13
C LEU A 34 1.45 14.25 1.56
N LEU A 35 1.48 15.30 2.39
CA LEU A 35 0.27 15.86 3.02
C LEU A 35 -0.73 16.44 2.01
N GLU A 36 -0.27 16.81 0.82
CA GLU A 36 -1.08 17.22 -0.32
C GLU A 36 -2.03 16.12 -0.82
N LEU A 37 -1.76 14.85 -0.47
CA LEU A 37 -2.64 13.74 -0.78
C LEU A 37 -3.76 13.57 0.25
N ARG A 38 -3.87 14.45 1.27
CA ARG A 38 -5.04 14.47 2.14
C ARG A 38 -6.21 15.19 1.46
N VAL A 39 -7.42 14.72 1.72
CA VAL A 39 -8.62 15.44 1.31
C VAL A 39 -8.83 16.67 2.22
N GLN A 40 -9.82 17.49 1.91
CA GLN A 40 -10.01 18.81 2.52
C GLN A 40 -10.20 18.78 4.05
N ASP A 41 -10.65 17.66 4.62
CA ASP A 41 -10.74 17.49 6.07
C ASP A 41 -9.38 17.39 6.78
N GLY A 42 -8.28 17.29 6.04
CA GLY A 42 -6.92 17.26 6.56
C GLY A 42 -6.56 15.98 7.32
N ILE A 43 -7.43 14.96 7.32
CA ILE A 43 -7.27 13.68 8.03
C ILE A 43 -7.24 12.53 7.03
N HIS A 44 -8.22 12.43 6.14
CA HIS A 44 -8.36 11.31 5.23
C HIS A 44 -7.45 11.45 4.01
N TRP A 45 -6.98 10.31 3.51
CA TRP A 45 -6.17 10.23 2.31
C TRP A 45 -7.05 10.17 1.06
N CYS A 46 -6.59 10.74 -0.04
CA CYS A 46 -7.26 10.63 -1.33
C CYS A 46 -7.03 9.25 -1.97
N ALA A 47 -7.80 8.92 -3.01
CA ALA A 47 -7.73 7.62 -3.68
C ALA A 47 -6.31 7.26 -4.20
N TYR A 48 -5.48 8.24 -4.56
CA TYR A 48 -4.09 8.01 -4.97
C TYR A 48 -3.23 7.50 -3.81
N ALA A 49 -3.36 8.12 -2.64
CA ALA A 49 -2.68 7.67 -1.44
C ALA A 49 -3.15 6.29 -1.00
N HIS A 50 -4.47 6.00 -1.06
CA HIS A 50 -4.99 4.66 -0.77
C HIS A 50 -4.37 3.57 -1.66
N ARG A 51 -4.22 3.80 -2.97
CA ARG A 51 -3.53 2.83 -3.86
C ARG A 51 -2.09 2.58 -3.43
N ARG A 52 -1.37 3.62 -3.03
CA ARG A 52 0.00 3.51 -2.53
C ARG A 52 0.06 2.76 -1.19
N ILE A 53 -0.87 3.04 -0.27
CA ILE A 53 -1.00 2.31 1.01
C ILE A 53 -1.21 0.81 0.75
N THR A 54 -2.14 0.45 -0.14
CA THR A 54 -2.40 -0.95 -0.50
C THR A 54 -1.15 -1.65 -1.03
N ASN A 55 -0.41 -1.02 -1.94
CA ASN A 55 0.82 -1.61 -2.49
C ASN A 55 1.91 -1.82 -1.44
N ILE A 56 2.10 -0.85 -0.54
CA ILE A 56 3.08 -0.95 0.55
C ILE A 56 2.68 -2.07 1.51
N LEU A 57 1.39 -2.15 1.87
CA LEU A 57 0.87 -3.18 2.77
C LEU A 57 1.04 -4.58 2.17
N LEU A 58 0.59 -4.78 0.93
CA LEU A 58 0.75 -6.07 0.25
C LEU A 58 2.22 -6.46 0.11
N LYS A 59 3.10 -5.50 -0.21
CA LYS A 59 4.55 -5.74 -0.29
C LYS A 59 5.12 -6.20 1.05
N HIS A 60 4.79 -5.49 2.13
CA HIS A 60 5.27 -5.78 3.48
C HIS A 60 4.82 -7.17 3.93
N VAL A 61 3.54 -7.46 3.74
CA VAL A 61 2.91 -8.74 4.08
C VAL A 61 3.47 -9.90 3.25
N SER A 62 3.61 -9.74 1.93
CA SER A 62 4.23 -10.75 1.06
C SER A 62 5.65 -11.06 1.50
N ASN A 63 6.44 -10.04 1.81
CA ASN A 63 7.81 -10.23 2.29
C ASN A 63 7.84 -10.96 3.65
N ALA A 64 6.97 -10.59 4.60
CA ALA A 64 6.91 -11.19 5.93
C ALA A 64 6.52 -12.68 5.89
N TRP A 65 5.65 -13.07 4.96
CA TRP A 65 5.23 -14.47 4.78
C TRP A 65 6.00 -15.23 3.70
N GLY A 66 7.03 -14.65 3.10
CA GLY A 66 7.84 -15.31 2.07
C GLY A 66 7.10 -15.56 0.75
N PHE A 67 6.03 -14.83 0.47
CA PHE A 67 5.33 -14.89 -0.82
C PHE A 67 5.98 -13.95 -1.85
N PRO A 68 5.86 -14.27 -3.15
CA PRO A 68 6.21 -13.33 -4.19
C PRO A 68 5.44 -12.01 -4.01
N SER A 69 6.17 -10.91 -4.01
CA SER A 69 5.58 -9.58 -4.00
C SER A 69 4.71 -9.36 -5.24
N PRO A 70 3.58 -8.64 -5.15
CA PRO A 70 2.95 -8.12 -6.35
C PRO A 70 4.00 -7.34 -7.16
N PRO A 71 4.01 -7.45 -8.49
CA PRO A 71 4.92 -6.68 -9.31
C PRO A 71 4.70 -5.21 -8.97
N ILE A 72 5.78 -4.49 -8.65
CA ILE A 72 5.73 -3.03 -8.71
C ILE A 72 5.33 -2.77 -10.14
N GLY A 73 4.16 -2.15 -10.35
CA GLY A 73 3.74 -1.74 -11.67
C GLY A 73 4.88 -0.91 -12.23
N GLU A 74 5.67 -1.50 -13.11
CA GLU A 74 6.72 -0.80 -13.80
C GLU A 74 6.00 0.36 -14.47
N ILE A 75 6.28 1.58 -14.02
CA ILE A 75 6.10 2.77 -14.85
C ILE A 75 7.21 2.73 -15.92
N THR A 76 7.42 1.59 -16.58
CA THR A 76 8.13 1.57 -17.84
C THR A 76 7.13 2.19 -18.80
N GLY A 77 7.51 3.30 -19.43
CA GLY A 77 6.68 4.07 -20.36
C GLY A 77 6.29 3.31 -21.64
N ARG A 78 6.05 2.00 -21.54
CA ARG A 78 5.33 1.24 -22.56
C ARG A 78 3.90 1.76 -22.59
N PRO A 79 3.41 2.22 -23.75
CA PRO A 79 1.99 2.49 -23.92
C PRO A 79 1.24 1.26 -23.44
N LEU A 80 0.16 1.45 -22.67
CA LEU A 80 -0.83 0.41 -22.44
C LEU A 80 -1.35 0.03 -23.83
N THR A 81 -0.71 -0.93 -24.49
CA THR A 81 -1.09 -1.39 -25.82
C THR A 81 -2.47 -1.99 -25.66
N ASN A 82 -3.45 -1.17 -26.01
CA ASN A 82 -4.84 -1.49 -26.29
C ASN A 82 -5.41 -2.67 -25.47
N MET A 83 -5.96 -2.36 -24.31
CA MET A 83 -6.72 -3.32 -23.48
C MET A 83 -8.00 -3.87 -24.16
N ASN A 84 -8.31 -3.49 -25.41
CA ASN A 84 -9.44 -4.04 -26.16
C ASN A 84 -9.07 -5.30 -26.98
N SER A 85 -7.87 -5.87 -26.83
CA SER A 85 -7.56 -7.18 -27.43
C SER A 85 -8.25 -8.32 -26.66
N PRO A 86 -9.11 -9.14 -27.31
CA PRO A 86 -9.80 -10.26 -26.67
C PRO A 86 -8.86 -11.29 -26.02
N ALA A 87 -7.59 -11.34 -26.42
CA ALA A 87 -6.60 -12.29 -25.90
C ALA A 87 -6.11 -11.97 -24.48
N ALA A 88 -6.14 -10.71 -24.04
CA ALA A 88 -5.67 -10.32 -22.70
C ALA A 88 -6.67 -10.66 -21.58
N ARG A 89 -7.95 -10.86 -21.93
CA ARG A 89 -9.00 -11.20 -20.98
C ARG A 89 -9.01 -12.68 -20.58
N HIS A 90 -8.27 -13.55 -21.30
CA HIS A 90 -8.33 -15.00 -21.10
C HIS A 90 -7.31 -15.56 -20.10
N LEU A 91 -6.29 -14.79 -19.71
CA LEU A 91 -5.19 -15.28 -18.86
C LEU A 91 -5.19 -14.72 -17.42
N ALA A 92 -6.06 -13.77 -17.08
CA ALA A 92 -6.00 -13.07 -15.79
C ALA A 92 -6.96 -13.57 -14.69
N TRP A 93 -7.82 -14.56 -14.95
CA TRP A 93 -8.89 -14.94 -13.99
C TRP A 93 -9.11 -16.45 -13.77
N LYS A 94 -8.35 -17.33 -14.43
CA LYS A 94 -8.66 -18.79 -14.46
C LYS A 94 -7.90 -19.70 -13.48
N ARG A 95 -7.50 -19.24 -12.28
CA ARG A 95 -7.04 -20.18 -11.23
C ARG A 95 -7.55 -19.85 -9.81
N ARG A 96 -8.74 -20.39 -9.57
CA ARG A 96 -9.36 -20.90 -8.32
C ARG A 96 -10.00 -19.90 -7.32
N PRO A 97 -11.18 -20.26 -6.78
CA PRO A 97 -11.93 -19.46 -5.84
C PRO A 97 -11.36 -19.66 -4.43
N LEU A 98 -11.25 -18.58 -3.67
CA LEU A 98 -11.31 -18.67 -2.22
C LEU A 98 -12.37 -17.67 -1.78
N GLN A 99 -13.53 -18.22 -1.41
CA GLN A 99 -14.40 -17.59 -0.43
C GLN A 99 -13.53 -17.30 0.80
N ILE A 100 -13.50 -16.04 1.23
CA ILE A 100 -13.12 -15.74 2.62
C ILE A 100 -14.38 -15.16 3.24
N LEU A 101 -14.99 -16.03 4.05
CA LEU A 101 -15.91 -15.68 5.13
C LEU A 101 -15.06 -15.06 6.25
N LEU A 102 -15.63 -14.05 6.90
CA LEU A 102 -15.13 -13.22 8.02
C LEU A 102 -14.24 -12.03 7.60
#